data_AF-A0A1L9RMM1-F1
#
_entry.id   AF-A0A1L9RMM1-F1
#
_cell.length_a   1.000
_cell.length_b   1.000
_cell.length_c   1.000
_cell.angle_alpha   90.00
_cell.angle_beta   90.00
_cell.angle_gamma   90.00
#
_symmetry.space_group_name_H-M   'P 1'
#
loop_
_entity.id
_entity.type
_entity.pdbx_description
1 polymer ?
#
loop_
_entity_poly.entity_id
_entity_poly.type
_entity_poly.pdbx_seq_one_letter_code
_entity_poly.pdbx_strand_id
1 'polypeptide(L)'
;MPLRNRYTADNIPSYIKELETKPEFKILKPLVQQDTSYSPSEAVQKIVEITKTLRDSPLGNHCWDTCCALLELAAQTAPGQHNRLVEFVVHLKNATVNDENGQPLMVEDGIVWTGLPTFGYGFTDEMFFGMSFLPFDNENTPEEIERWLNKAAFMAVLSDACGQPNTPEWMEIIDASPYAQMEFSDAFPQSRKGPETAVQSACLWFIYGGEKLWKNVHTGWRGFNHEGWVFWKERLTAAEGDYNDETNKLIRDALESIRKAEH
;
A
#
# COMPACT_ATOMS: atom_id res chain seq x y z
N MET A 1 3.61 22.13 -14.83
CA MET A 1 4.11 21.92 -13.45
C MET A 1 2.89 21.73 -12.57
N PRO A 2 2.54 20.50 -12.15
CA PRO A 2 1.51 20.34 -11.14
C PRO A 2 2.10 20.73 -9.78
N LEU A 3 1.32 21.48 -9.01
CA LEU A 3 1.67 22.03 -7.71
C LEU A 3 1.73 20.91 -6.67
N ARG A 4 2.88 20.75 -6.01
CA ARG A 4 3.02 19.93 -4.80
C ARG A 4 2.17 20.58 -3.70
N ASN A 5 1.08 19.94 -3.29
CA ASN A 5 0.32 20.39 -2.12
C ASN A 5 0.97 19.81 -0.86
N ARG A 6 1.76 20.62 -0.15
CA ARG A 6 2.45 20.19 1.07
C ARG A 6 1.50 20.01 2.24
N TYR A 7 1.64 18.92 2.99
CA TYR A 7 0.80 18.62 4.15
C TYR A 7 1.31 19.36 5.41
N THR A 8 0.45 20.18 6.00
CA THR A 8 0.57 20.66 7.39
C THR A 8 -0.82 20.63 8.04
N ALA A 9 -0.94 20.66 9.36
CA ALA A 9 -2.24 20.72 10.05
C ALA A 9 -3.14 21.89 9.58
N ASP A 10 -2.52 23.02 9.18
CA ASP A 10 -3.21 24.19 8.60
C ASP A 10 -3.44 24.06 7.07
N ASN A 11 -2.80 23.09 6.41
CA ASN A 11 -2.78 22.87 4.96
C ASN A 11 -3.09 21.41 4.57
N ILE A 12 -4.05 20.76 5.24
CA ILE A 12 -4.64 19.52 4.71
C ILE A 12 -5.20 19.85 3.31
N PRO A 13 -4.72 19.21 2.23
CA PRO A 13 -5.15 19.51 0.87
C PRO A 13 -6.67 19.47 0.77
N SER A 14 -7.25 20.38 -0.01
CA SER A 14 -8.71 20.46 -0.21
C SER A 14 -9.34 19.12 -0.59
N TYR A 15 -8.58 18.31 -1.32
CA TYR A 15 -8.91 16.93 -1.67
C TYR A 15 -9.13 16.01 -0.45
N ILE A 16 -8.26 16.03 0.57
CA ILE A 16 -8.45 15.17 1.76
C ILE A 16 -9.72 15.60 2.51
N LYS A 17 -9.91 16.91 2.69
CA LYS A 17 -11.13 17.41 3.36
C LYS A 17 -12.39 16.97 2.61
N GLU A 18 -12.35 16.96 1.28
CA GLU A 18 -13.45 16.44 0.48
C GLU A 18 -13.62 14.92 0.68
N LEU A 19 -12.52 14.15 0.62
CA LEU A 19 -12.51 12.71 0.80
C LEU A 19 -13.09 12.29 2.16
N GLU A 20 -12.76 13.01 3.24
CA GLU A 20 -13.30 12.76 4.58
C GLU A 20 -14.83 12.92 4.67
N THR A 21 -15.44 13.66 3.75
CA THR A 21 -16.91 13.78 3.70
C THR A 21 -17.59 12.59 3.03
N LYS A 22 -16.85 11.82 2.22
CA LYS A 22 -17.37 10.72 1.41
C LYS A 22 -17.81 9.54 2.28
N PRO A 23 -18.85 8.79 1.88
CA PRO A 23 -19.35 7.67 2.67
C PRO A 23 -18.31 6.55 2.83
N GLU A 24 -17.48 6.29 1.82
CA GLU A 24 -16.42 5.29 1.80
C GLU A 24 -15.43 5.58 2.92
N PHE A 25 -14.92 6.81 3.01
CA PHE A 25 -14.00 7.21 4.09
C PHE A 25 -14.60 6.99 5.47
N LYS A 26 -15.85 7.40 5.67
CA LYS A 26 -16.55 7.21 6.95
C LYS A 26 -16.76 5.74 7.32
N ILE A 27 -16.96 4.87 6.32
CA ILE A 27 -17.10 3.42 6.50
C ILE A 27 -15.77 2.77 6.88
N LEU A 28 -14.65 3.22 6.30
CA LEU A 28 -13.33 2.62 6.54
C LEU A 28 -12.66 3.18 7.80
N LYS A 29 -12.91 4.45 8.17
CA LYS A 29 -12.27 5.14 9.31
C LYS A 29 -12.28 4.34 10.62
N PRO A 30 -13.34 3.65 11.03
CA PRO A 30 -13.31 2.90 12.28
C PRO A 30 -12.36 1.69 12.27
N LEU A 31 -11.91 1.22 11.09
CA LEU A 31 -10.96 0.10 10.99
C LEU A 31 -9.56 0.46 11.52
N VAL A 32 -9.18 1.73 11.46
CA VAL A 32 -7.89 2.22 11.98
C VAL A 32 -8.00 2.79 13.39
N GLN A 33 -9.21 2.85 13.94
CA GLN A 33 -9.44 3.22 15.32
C GLN A 33 -9.33 1.98 16.21
N GLN A 34 -8.95 2.18 17.48
CA GLN A 34 -8.88 1.10 18.47
C GLN A 34 -10.25 0.50 18.84
N ASP A 35 -11.33 0.91 18.15
CA ASP A 35 -12.65 0.31 18.27
C ASP A 35 -12.67 -1.05 17.56
N THR A 36 -12.70 -2.11 18.37
CA THR A 36 -12.74 -3.51 17.92
C THR A 36 -14.16 -4.00 17.66
N SER A 37 -15.19 -3.20 17.96
CA SER A 37 -16.59 -3.59 17.74
C SER A 37 -16.98 -3.60 16.27
N TYR A 38 -16.24 -2.87 15.42
CA TYR A 38 -16.53 -2.72 14.00
C TYR A 38 -15.61 -3.60 13.14
N SER A 39 -16.13 -4.59 12.44
CA SER A 39 -15.25 -5.54 11.72
C SER A 39 -14.93 -5.11 10.26
N PRO A 40 -13.81 -5.57 9.68
CA PRO A 40 -13.56 -5.42 8.23
C PRO A 40 -14.70 -5.97 7.36
N SER A 41 -15.33 -7.07 7.79
CA SER A 41 -16.49 -7.65 7.11
C SER A 41 -17.72 -6.74 7.12
N GLU A 42 -17.98 -6.04 8.22
CA GLU A 42 -19.05 -5.04 8.31
C GLU A 42 -18.78 -3.84 7.39
N ALA A 43 -17.52 -3.41 7.30
CA ALA A 43 -17.13 -2.36 6.35
C ALA A 43 -17.39 -2.80 4.90
N VAL A 44 -17.01 -4.03 4.52
CA VAL A 44 -17.31 -4.59 3.20
C VAL A 44 -18.81 -4.64 2.93
N GLN A 45 -19.61 -5.09 3.89
CA GLN A 45 -21.06 -5.13 3.75
C GLN A 45 -21.63 -3.74 3.44
N LYS A 46 -21.20 -2.70 4.16
CA LYS A 46 -21.65 -1.32 3.91
C LYS A 46 -21.23 -0.78 2.54
N ILE A 47 -20.00 -1.06 2.10
CA ILE A 47 -19.55 -0.70 0.73
C ILE A 47 -20.42 -1.40 -0.32
N VAL A 48 -20.67 -2.70 -0.16
CA VAL A 48 -21.53 -3.49 -1.05
C VAL A 48 -22.97 -2.98 -1.04
N GLU A 49 -23.51 -2.58 0.10
CA GLU A 49 -24.84 -1.98 0.21
C GLU A 49 -24.94 -0.68 -0.58
N ILE A 50 -23.94 0.21 -0.48
CA ILE A 50 -23.88 1.43 -1.30
C ILE A 50 -23.83 1.04 -2.78
N THR A 51 -22.95 0.11 -3.16
CA THR A 51 -22.81 -0.36 -4.54
C THR A 51 -24.14 -0.78 -5.15
N LYS A 52 -24.97 -1.53 -4.40
CA LYS A 52 -26.30 -1.98 -4.84
C LYS A 52 -27.29 -0.85 -5.11
N THR A 53 -27.10 0.32 -4.50
CA THR A 53 -27.97 1.50 -4.70
C THR A 53 -27.53 2.37 -5.88
N LEU A 54 -26.29 2.25 -6.34
CA LEU A 54 -25.68 3.12 -7.36
C LEU A 54 -25.93 2.66 -8.81
N ARG A 55 -27.06 2.02 -9.09
CA ARG A 55 -27.34 1.26 -10.32
C ARG A 55 -27.00 1.95 -11.65
N ASP A 56 -27.22 3.26 -11.75
CA ASP A 56 -26.90 4.09 -12.93
C ASP A 56 -25.90 5.25 -12.60
N SER A 57 -25.45 5.31 -11.34
CA SER A 57 -24.50 6.31 -10.86
C SER A 57 -23.07 5.90 -11.23
N PRO A 58 -22.07 6.78 -11.17
CA PRO A 58 -20.72 6.42 -11.57
C PRO A 58 -20.11 5.45 -10.54
N LEU A 59 -20.37 4.15 -10.70
CA LEU A 59 -19.77 3.05 -9.93
C LEU A 59 -18.25 3.15 -9.92
N GLY A 60 -17.66 3.67 -11.00
CA GLY A 60 -16.24 4.01 -11.08
C GLY A 60 -15.80 5.02 -10.01
N ASN A 61 -16.58 6.08 -9.77
CA ASN A 61 -16.28 7.05 -8.71
C ASN A 61 -16.37 6.40 -7.33
N HIS A 62 -17.37 5.54 -7.09
CA HIS A 62 -17.46 4.81 -5.82
C HIS A 62 -16.26 3.89 -5.58
N CYS A 63 -15.81 3.18 -6.62
CA CYS A 63 -14.61 2.36 -6.56
C CYS A 63 -13.35 3.21 -6.34
N TRP A 64 -13.24 4.35 -7.01
CA TRP A 64 -12.14 5.29 -6.88
C TRP A 64 -12.09 5.91 -5.47
N ASP A 65 -13.21 6.44 -4.98
CA ASP A 65 -13.34 7.04 -3.64
C ASP A 65 -13.02 6.00 -2.55
N THR A 66 -13.38 4.72 -2.75
CA THR A 66 -12.99 3.61 -1.86
C THR A 66 -11.47 3.41 -1.84
N CYS A 67 -10.81 3.41 -3.01
CA CYS A 67 -9.36 3.30 -3.11
C CYS A 67 -8.65 4.50 -2.46
N CYS A 68 -9.08 5.72 -2.75
CA CYS A 68 -8.54 6.93 -2.14
C CYS A 68 -8.70 6.94 -0.62
N ALA A 69 -9.88 6.56 -0.11
CA ALA A 69 -10.14 6.48 1.32
C ALA A 69 -9.21 5.47 2.01
N LEU A 70 -9.01 4.30 1.39
CA LEU A 70 -8.09 3.27 1.89
C LEU A 70 -6.65 3.79 1.96
N LEU A 71 -6.15 4.39 0.88
CA LEU A 71 -4.78 4.93 0.81
C LEU A 71 -4.56 6.08 1.80
N GLU A 72 -5.56 6.95 1.98
CA GLU A 72 -5.50 8.03 2.95
C GLU A 72 -5.46 7.50 4.38
N LEU A 73 -6.32 6.53 4.72
CA LEU A 73 -6.31 5.92 6.04
C LEU A 73 -5.04 5.12 6.31
N ALA A 74 -4.49 4.46 5.28
CA ALA A 74 -3.18 3.81 5.36
C ALA A 74 -2.07 4.83 5.69
N ALA A 75 -2.10 6.02 5.08
CA ALA A 75 -1.18 7.13 5.37
C ALA A 75 -1.23 7.62 6.81
N GLN A 76 -2.41 7.52 7.44
CA GLN A 76 -2.66 7.96 8.81
C GLN A 76 -2.44 6.83 9.84
N THR A 77 -2.08 5.63 9.40
CA THR A 77 -1.92 4.44 10.25
C THR A 77 -0.45 4.08 10.39
N ALA A 78 0.02 3.97 11.64
CA ALA A 78 1.42 3.66 11.92
C ALA A 78 1.83 2.28 11.36
N PRO A 79 3.13 2.07 11.03
CA PRO A 79 3.60 0.80 10.49
C PRO A 79 3.28 -0.37 11.42
N GLY A 80 2.76 -1.46 10.85
CA GLY A 80 2.36 -2.66 11.59
C GLY A 80 0.95 -2.62 12.19
N GLN A 81 0.19 -1.53 12.01
CA GLN A 81 -1.22 -1.43 12.44
C GLN A 81 -2.22 -1.52 11.28
N HIS A 82 -1.74 -1.93 10.10
CA HIS A 82 -2.52 -1.95 8.86
C HIS A 82 -3.38 -3.20 8.65
N ASN A 83 -3.31 -4.20 9.53
CA ASN A 83 -3.90 -5.52 9.33
C ASN A 83 -5.40 -5.46 9.00
N ARG A 84 -6.17 -4.60 9.69
CA ARG A 84 -7.62 -4.48 9.46
C ARG A 84 -7.97 -3.83 8.12
N LEU A 85 -7.13 -2.91 7.62
CA LEU A 85 -7.27 -2.36 6.29
C LEU A 85 -6.96 -3.40 5.21
N VAL A 86 -5.92 -4.22 5.42
CA VAL A 86 -5.57 -5.32 4.52
C VAL A 86 -6.66 -6.39 4.50
N GLU A 87 -7.16 -6.80 5.67
CA GLU A 87 -8.32 -7.71 5.80
C GLU A 87 -9.54 -7.18 5.05
N PHE A 88 -9.81 -5.87 5.13
CA PHE A 88 -10.88 -5.23 4.36
C PHE A 88 -10.67 -5.42 2.86
N VAL A 89 -9.48 -5.17 2.32
CA VAL A 89 -9.21 -5.35 0.87
C VAL A 89 -9.38 -6.81 0.46
N VAL A 90 -8.87 -7.74 1.26
CA VAL A 90 -9.00 -9.19 1.00
C VAL A 90 -10.47 -9.61 1.00
N HIS A 91 -11.27 -9.14 1.96
CA HIS A 91 -12.70 -9.43 2.01
C HIS A 91 -13.49 -8.76 0.88
N LEU A 92 -13.16 -7.50 0.56
CA LEU A 92 -13.81 -6.74 -0.51
C LEU A 92 -13.64 -7.46 -1.84
N LYS A 93 -12.44 -7.98 -2.09
CA LYS A 93 -12.12 -8.73 -3.31
C LYS A 93 -12.93 -10.02 -3.48
N ASN A 94 -13.46 -10.57 -2.39
CA ASN A 94 -14.35 -11.73 -2.42
C ASN A 94 -15.84 -11.36 -2.56
N ALA A 95 -16.16 -10.07 -2.60
CA ALA A 95 -17.54 -9.61 -2.78
C ALA A 95 -17.90 -9.56 -4.27
N THR A 96 -19.10 -10.06 -4.59
CA THR A 96 -19.71 -9.92 -5.91
C THR A 96 -21.06 -9.23 -5.75
N VAL A 97 -21.31 -8.21 -6.56
CA VAL A 97 -22.58 -7.49 -6.61
C VAL A 97 -23.19 -7.71 -7.98
N ASN A 98 -24.42 -8.21 -8.02
CA ASN A 98 -25.13 -8.51 -9.26
C ASN A 98 -26.21 -7.46 -9.55
N ASP A 99 -26.50 -7.27 -10.83
CA ASP A 99 -27.63 -6.51 -11.34
C ASP A 99 -28.96 -7.28 -11.19
N GLU A 100 -30.06 -6.71 -11.68
CA GLU A 100 -31.38 -7.34 -11.64
C GLU A 100 -31.47 -8.65 -12.46
N ASN A 101 -30.60 -8.80 -13.45
CA ASN A 101 -30.53 -9.98 -14.31
C ASN A 101 -29.60 -11.07 -13.73
N GLY A 102 -29.04 -10.84 -12.54
CA GLY A 102 -28.09 -11.74 -11.90
C GLY A 102 -26.69 -11.68 -12.50
N GLN A 103 -26.39 -10.72 -13.37
CA GLN A 103 -25.06 -10.51 -13.94
C GLN A 103 -24.20 -9.67 -12.99
N PRO A 104 -22.90 -9.97 -12.82
CA PRO A 104 -22.01 -9.14 -12.02
C PRO A 104 -21.94 -7.70 -12.55
N LEU A 105 -21.96 -6.73 -11.64
CA LEU A 105 -21.71 -5.34 -11.97
C LEU A 105 -20.28 -5.17 -12.47
N MET A 106 -20.10 -4.35 -13.50
CA MET A 106 -18.83 -4.09 -14.16
C MET A 106 -18.50 -2.60 -14.08
N VAL A 107 -17.22 -2.29 -13.89
CA VAL A 107 -16.63 -0.96 -14.08
C VAL A 107 -15.44 -1.16 -14.99
N GLU A 108 -15.42 -0.45 -16.11
CA GLU A 108 -14.45 -0.67 -17.19
C GLU A 108 -14.45 -2.16 -17.60
N ASP A 109 -13.29 -2.82 -17.58
CA ASP A 109 -13.14 -4.23 -17.90
C ASP A 109 -13.14 -5.15 -16.66
N GLY A 110 -13.41 -4.61 -15.46
CA GLY A 110 -13.34 -5.33 -14.19
C GLY A 110 -14.69 -5.57 -13.53
N ILE A 111 -14.89 -6.77 -12.97
CA ILE A 111 -16.01 -7.04 -12.06
C ILE A 111 -15.84 -6.17 -10.80
N VAL A 112 -16.88 -5.44 -10.43
CA VAL A 112 -16.86 -4.57 -9.25
C VAL A 112 -16.49 -5.37 -8.01
N TRP A 113 -15.54 -4.82 -7.26
CA TRP A 113 -14.86 -5.40 -6.10
C TRP A 113 -14.01 -6.64 -6.35
N THR A 114 -14.47 -7.64 -7.09
CA THR A 114 -13.63 -8.82 -7.39
C THR A 114 -12.39 -8.47 -8.21
N GLY A 115 -12.56 -7.62 -9.22
CA GLY A 115 -11.49 -7.12 -10.07
C GLY A 115 -10.77 -5.89 -9.51
N LEU A 116 -11.28 -5.27 -8.43
CA LEU A 116 -10.77 -4.00 -7.86
C LEU A 116 -10.34 -2.99 -8.94
N PRO A 117 -11.25 -2.62 -9.87
CA PRO A 117 -10.90 -1.98 -11.15
C PRO A 117 -10.09 -0.68 -10.99
N THR A 118 -10.26 0.03 -9.87
CA THR A 118 -9.60 1.32 -9.61
C THR A 118 -8.32 1.21 -8.79
N PHE A 119 -8.04 0.06 -8.17
CA PHE A 119 -6.94 -0.08 -7.21
C PHE A 119 -5.59 -0.14 -7.91
N GLY A 120 -5.51 -0.78 -9.08
CA GLY A 120 -4.26 -0.92 -9.82
C GLY A 120 -3.63 0.43 -10.18
N TYR A 121 -4.38 1.28 -10.87
CA TYR A 121 -3.90 2.63 -11.21
C TYR A 121 -3.92 3.57 -10.00
N GLY A 122 -4.83 3.41 -9.03
CA GLY A 122 -4.77 4.19 -7.79
C GLY A 122 -3.48 3.97 -6.98
N PHE A 123 -3.01 2.72 -6.89
CA PHE A 123 -1.72 2.41 -6.27
C PHE A 123 -0.55 2.90 -7.13
N THR A 124 -0.67 2.83 -8.45
CA THR A 124 0.37 3.35 -9.36
C THR A 124 0.49 4.87 -9.27
N ASP A 125 -0.61 5.60 -9.24
CA ASP A 125 -0.62 7.06 -9.11
C ASP A 125 0.00 7.52 -7.80
N GLU A 126 -0.27 6.78 -6.72
CA GLU A 126 0.27 7.07 -5.40
C GLU A 126 1.76 6.69 -5.27
N MET A 127 2.16 5.50 -5.72
CA MET A 127 3.50 4.94 -5.47
C MET A 127 4.50 5.20 -6.61
N PHE A 128 4.06 5.24 -7.87
CA PHE A 128 4.93 5.30 -9.05
C PHE A 128 5.05 6.71 -9.62
N PHE A 129 3.94 7.41 -9.83
CA PHE A 129 3.98 8.71 -10.49
C PHE A 129 4.43 9.86 -9.59
N GLY A 130 4.75 9.58 -8.32
CA GLY A 130 5.32 10.56 -7.39
C GLY A 130 4.47 11.83 -7.30
N MET A 131 3.17 11.74 -7.60
CA MET A 131 2.28 12.89 -7.64
C MET A 131 2.16 13.53 -6.26
N SER A 132 2.44 12.75 -5.20
CA SER A 132 2.31 13.14 -3.80
C SER A 132 3.65 13.26 -3.06
N PHE A 133 4.69 12.50 -3.44
CA PHE A 133 5.95 12.40 -2.66
C PHE A 133 7.14 11.90 -3.48
N LEU A 134 8.34 12.40 -3.18
CA LEU A 134 9.61 11.86 -3.70
C LEU A 134 10.56 11.60 -2.51
N PRO A 135 11.01 10.35 -2.27
CA PRO A 135 11.75 9.99 -1.05
C PRO A 135 13.18 10.56 -0.99
N PHE A 136 13.64 11.19 -2.08
CA PHE A 136 14.93 11.87 -2.18
C PHE A 136 14.84 13.40 -2.12
N ASP A 137 13.64 13.95 -1.94
CA ASP A 137 13.46 15.40 -1.81
C ASP A 137 13.81 15.87 -0.40
N ASN A 138 14.70 16.86 -0.31
CA ASN A 138 15.14 17.43 0.96
C ASN A 138 14.17 18.47 1.53
N GLU A 139 13.13 18.84 0.78
CA GLU A 139 12.08 19.76 1.21
C GLU A 139 10.86 19.07 1.80
N ASN A 140 10.87 17.74 1.88
CA ASN A 140 9.81 16.95 2.49
C ASN A 140 9.66 17.32 3.97
N THR A 141 8.41 17.54 4.41
CA THR A 141 8.11 17.75 5.82
C THR A 141 8.16 16.42 6.59
N PRO A 142 8.36 16.43 7.92
CA PRO A 142 8.26 15.22 8.73
C PRO A 142 6.92 14.49 8.57
N GLU A 143 5.82 15.24 8.43
CA GLU A 143 4.47 14.68 8.19
C GLU A 143 4.38 13.97 6.83
N GLU A 144 4.97 14.55 5.78
CA GLU A 144 5.02 13.92 4.45
C GLU A 144 5.82 12.61 4.48
N ILE A 145 6.96 12.62 5.17
CA ILE A 145 7.80 11.43 5.38
C ILE A 145 7.01 10.35 6.12
N GLU A 146 6.38 10.69 7.24
CA GLU A 146 5.59 9.76 8.04
C GLU A 146 4.46 9.14 7.20
N ARG A 147 3.69 9.97 6.49
CA ARG A 147 2.59 9.51 5.63
C ARG A 147 3.08 8.58 4.51
N TRP A 148 4.25 8.85 3.94
CA TRP A 148 4.86 7.98 2.94
C TRP A 148 5.27 6.63 3.54
N LEU A 149 5.99 6.63 4.65
CA LEU A 149 6.43 5.41 5.34
C LEU A 149 5.24 4.52 5.76
N ASN A 150 4.16 5.15 6.23
CA ASN A 150 2.92 4.46 6.56
C ASN A 150 2.30 3.74 5.34
N LYS A 151 2.30 4.40 4.17
CA LYS A 151 1.84 3.78 2.90
C LYS A 151 2.75 2.65 2.44
N ALA A 152 4.07 2.82 2.50
CA ALA A 152 5.02 1.76 2.15
C ALA A 152 4.81 0.50 3.02
N ALA A 153 4.65 0.69 4.34
CA ALA A 153 4.32 -0.40 5.24
C ALA A 153 2.97 -1.07 4.89
N PHE A 154 1.92 -0.29 4.61
CA PHE A 154 0.64 -0.83 4.16
C PHE A 154 0.78 -1.70 2.90
N MET A 155 1.51 -1.22 1.89
CA MET A 155 1.72 -1.95 0.64
C MET A 155 2.52 -3.24 0.84
N ALA A 156 3.51 -3.21 1.74
CA ALA A 156 4.26 -4.39 2.12
C ALA A 156 3.37 -5.46 2.77
N VAL A 157 2.55 -5.09 3.76
CA VAL A 157 1.60 -6.01 4.41
C VAL A 157 0.55 -6.52 3.42
N LEU A 158 0.04 -5.66 2.53
CA LEU A 158 -0.94 -6.05 1.51
C LEU A 158 -0.35 -7.09 0.53
N SER A 159 0.90 -6.90 0.12
CA SER A 159 1.61 -7.84 -0.75
C SER A 159 1.82 -9.19 -0.05
N ASP A 160 2.15 -9.15 1.25
CA ASP A 160 2.36 -10.36 2.04
C ASP A 160 1.08 -11.19 2.17
N ALA A 161 -0.07 -10.54 2.34
CA ALA A 161 -1.37 -11.20 2.33
C ALA A 161 -1.69 -11.92 1.00
N CYS A 162 -1.06 -11.54 -0.11
CA CYS A 162 -1.17 -12.22 -1.41
C CYS A 162 -0.27 -13.48 -1.50
N GLY A 163 0.66 -13.66 -0.57
CA GLY A 163 1.66 -14.74 -0.58
C GLY A 163 1.15 -16.12 -0.17
N GLN A 164 -0.11 -16.27 0.19
CA GLN A 164 -0.66 -17.53 0.72
C GLN A 164 -0.70 -18.67 -0.34
N PRO A 165 -0.64 -19.95 0.04
CA PRO A 165 -0.81 -21.07 -0.90
C PRO A 165 -2.20 -21.00 -1.56
N ASN A 166 -2.28 -21.24 -2.87
CA ASN A 166 -3.50 -21.15 -3.69
C ASN A 166 -4.03 -19.73 -3.98
N THR A 167 -3.22 -18.68 -3.84
CA THR A 167 -3.57 -17.34 -4.33
C THR A 167 -3.93 -17.40 -5.81
N PRO A 168 -5.18 -17.12 -6.19
CA PRO A 168 -5.57 -17.15 -7.61
C PRO A 168 -4.95 -15.99 -8.38
N GLU A 169 -4.80 -16.12 -9.71
CA GLU A 169 -4.25 -15.07 -10.59
C GLU A 169 -4.95 -13.70 -10.43
N TRP A 170 -6.27 -13.71 -10.14
CA TRP A 170 -7.00 -12.47 -9.87
C TRP A 170 -6.54 -11.75 -8.58
N MET A 171 -5.97 -12.44 -7.59
CA MET A 171 -5.34 -11.83 -6.40
C MET A 171 -4.03 -11.08 -6.71
N GLU A 172 -3.41 -11.27 -7.88
CA GLU A 172 -2.24 -10.48 -8.29
C GLU A 172 -2.51 -8.98 -8.40
N ILE A 173 -3.76 -8.57 -8.62
CA ILE A 173 -4.15 -7.15 -8.74
C ILE A 173 -3.81 -6.35 -7.47
N ILE A 174 -3.72 -7.00 -6.31
CA ILE A 174 -3.33 -6.34 -5.04
C ILE A 174 -1.89 -6.66 -4.61
N ASP A 175 -1.13 -7.40 -5.43
CA ASP A 175 0.30 -7.63 -5.17
C ASP A 175 1.10 -6.36 -5.50
N ALA A 176 1.38 -5.58 -4.46
CA ALA A 176 2.14 -4.35 -4.53
C ALA A 176 3.67 -4.59 -4.53
N SER A 177 4.15 -5.83 -4.47
CA SER A 177 5.59 -6.13 -4.44
C SER A 177 6.41 -5.55 -5.60
N PRO A 178 5.89 -5.33 -6.82
CA PRO A 178 6.67 -4.63 -7.85
C PRO A 178 7.12 -3.22 -7.45
N TYR A 179 6.37 -2.52 -6.59
CA TYR A 179 6.76 -1.19 -6.09
C TYR A 179 8.00 -1.26 -5.18
N ALA A 180 8.21 -2.38 -4.47
CA ALA A 180 9.39 -2.59 -3.64
C ALA A 180 10.70 -2.50 -4.44
N GLN A 181 10.74 -3.03 -5.68
CA GLN A 181 11.96 -2.98 -6.50
C GLN A 181 12.38 -1.54 -6.84
N MET A 182 11.41 -0.65 -7.04
CA MET A 182 11.68 0.76 -7.27
C MET A 182 12.19 1.43 -6.00
N GLU A 183 11.52 1.21 -4.88
CA GLU A 183 11.98 1.75 -3.60
C GLU A 183 13.38 1.28 -3.23
N PHE A 184 13.73 0.02 -3.53
CA PHE A 184 15.09 -0.49 -3.38
C PHE A 184 16.08 0.20 -4.31
N SER A 185 15.67 0.56 -5.52
CA SER A 185 16.51 1.32 -6.46
C SER A 185 16.78 2.74 -5.96
N ASP A 186 15.79 3.38 -5.36
CA ASP A 186 15.92 4.71 -4.75
C ASP A 186 16.76 4.67 -3.45
N ALA A 187 16.58 3.63 -2.64
CA ALA A 187 17.32 3.42 -1.40
C ALA A 187 18.79 3.02 -1.64
N PHE A 188 19.07 2.25 -2.69
CA PHE A 188 20.39 1.65 -2.93
C PHE A 188 20.97 2.00 -4.32
N PRO A 189 21.13 3.29 -4.66
CA PRO A 189 21.74 3.68 -5.92
C PRO A 189 23.19 3.20 -5.99
N GLN A 190 23.65 2.79 -7.17
CA GLN A 190 24.96 2.14 -7.35
C GLN A 190 26.16 2.98 -6.89
N SER A 191 26.11 4.30 -7.06
CA SER A 191 27.28 5.18 -6.94
C SER A 191 27.29 6.11 -5.73
N ARG A 192 26.27 6.05 -4.87
CA ARG A 192 26.16 6.96 -3.72
C ARG A 192 25.39 6.35 -2.55
N LYS A 193 25.48 7.00 -1.41
CA LYS A 193 24.59 6.78 -0.26
C LYS A 193 23.15 7.13 -0.64
N GLY A 194 22.21 6.27 -0.28
CA GLY A 194 20.78 6.51 -0.51
C GLY A 194 20.22 7.62 0.39
N PRO A 195 19.16 8.32 -0.04
CA PRO A 195 18.41 9.20 0.85
C PRO A 195 17.87 8.42 2.06
N GLU A 196 17.87 9.04 3.23
CA GLU A 196 17.45 8.39 4.47
C GLU A 196 16.00 7.88 4.41
N THR A 197 15.07 8.69 3.92
CA THR A 197 13.65 8.28 3.77
C THR A 197 13.47 7.10 2.82
N ALA A 198 14.23 7.04 1.72
CA ALA A 198 14.19 5.90 0.81
C ALA A 198 14.68 4.62 1.51
N VAL A 199 15.76 4.71 2.30
CA VAL A 199 16.27 3.58 3.08
C VAL A 199 15.27 3.13 4.14
N GLN A 200 14.63 4.06 4.85
CA GLN A 200 13.55 3.76 5.81
C GLN A 200 12.41 3.01 5.12
N SER A 201 11.95 3.48 3.96
CA SER A 201 10.90 2.86 3.16
C SER A 201 11.27 1.43 2.74
N ALA A 202 12.48 1.23 2.22
CA ALA A 202 13.02 -0.09 1.89
C ALA A 202 13.07 -1.04 3.11
N CYS A 203 13.44 -0.53 4.30
CA CYS A 203 13.42 -1.33 5.52
C CYS A 203 12.01 -1.84 5.84
N LEU A 204 10.98 -1.00 5.69
CA LEU A 204 9.59 -1.39 5.95
C LEU A 204 9.12 -2.50 5.00
N TRP A 205 9.54 -2.47 3.74
CA TRP A 205 9.29 -3.57 2.80
C TRP A 205 9.89 -4.90 3.25
N PHE A 206 11.14 -4.89 3.75
CA PHE A 206 11.76 -6.11 4.28
C PHE A 206 11.09 -6.58 5.58
N ILE A 207 10.70 -5.66 6.46
CA ILE A 207 10.09 -6.00 7.76
C ILE A 207 8.69 -6.61 7.57
N TYR A 208 7.85 -5.99 6.72
CA TYR A 208 6.44 -6.35 6.61
C TYR A 208 6.09 -7.22 5.40
N GLY A 209 6.95 -7.27 4.38
CA GLY A 209 6.73 -8.05 3.16
C GLY A 209 7.88 -9.01 2.84
N GLY A 210 8.84 -9.20 3.76
CA GLY A 210 10.05 -9.98 3.51
C GLY A 210 9.80 -11.41 3.03
N GLU A 211 8.83 -12.12 3.62
CA GLU A 211 8.48 -13.49 3.22
C GLU A 211 7.95 -13.55 1.79
N LYS A 212 7.00 -12.69 1.44
CA LYS A 212 6.50 -12.57 0.07
C LYS A 212 7.59 -12.18 -0.94
N LEU A 213 8.45 -11.21 -0.61
CA LEU A 213 9.54 -10.81 -1.49
C LEU A 213 10.51 -11.97 -1.74
N TRP A 214 10.84 -12.74 -0.70
CA TRP A 214 11.69 -13.91 -0.83
C TRP A 214 11.04 -15.05 -1.63
N LYS A 215 9.73 -15.26 -1.46
CA LYS A 215 8.95 -16.18 -2.31
C LYS A 215 8.99 -15.73 -3.77
N ASN A 216 8.87 -14.44 -4.04
CA ASN A 216 8.94 -13.89 -5.40
C ASN A 216 10.33 -14.11 -6.03
N VAL A 217 11.40 -14.01 -5.24
CA VAL A 217 12.78 -14.33 -5.67
C VAL A 217 12.89 -15.79 -6.13
N HIS A 218 12.27 -16.72 -5.41
CA HIS A 218 12.26 -18.14 -5.78
C HIS A 218 11.46 -18.45 -7.03
N THR A 219 10.34 -17.75 -7.24
CA THR A 219 9.47 -17.98 -8.40
C THR A 219 9.89 -17.19 -9.64
N GLY A 220 10.85 -16.26 -9.52
CA GLY A 220 11.22 -15.35 -10.60
C GLY A 220 10.13 -14.31 -10.89
N TRP A 221 9.21 -14.09 -9.97
CA TRP A 221 8.03 -13.24 -10.17
C TRP A 221 8.45 -11.82 -10.56
N ARG A 222 7.96 -11.31 -11.68
CA ARG A 222 8.17 -9.92 -12.13
C ARG A 222 9.62 -9.41 -11.97
N GLY A 223 10.60 -10.25 -12.28
CA GLY A 223 12.03 -9.87 -12.25
C GLY A 223 12.71 -10.00 -10.89
N PHE A 224 12.00 -10.36 -9.82
CA PHE A 224 12.63 -10.75 -8.55
C PHE A 224 13.56 -11.94 -8.79
N ASN A 225 14.79 -11.84 -8.31
CA ASN A 225 15.80 -12.88 -8.50
C ASN A 225 16.84 -12.83 -7.37
N HIS A 226 17.61 -13.90 -7.26
CA HIS A 226 18.56 -14.08 -6.15
C HIS A 226 19.71 -13.05 -6.18
N GLU A 227 20.16 -12.63 -7.36
CA GLU A 227 21.21 -11.61 -7.50
C GLU A 227 20.72 -10.26 -6.95
N GLY A 228 19.51 -9.84 -7.33
CA GLY A 228 18.88 -8.62 -6.80
C GLY A 228 18.69 -8.67 -5.29
N TRP A 229 18.20 -9.79 -4.76
CA TRP A 229 18.04 -9.97 -3.31
C TRP A 229 19.36 -9.84 -2.54
N VAL A 230 20.41 -10.53 -2.99
CA VAL A 230 21.75 -10.44 -2.40
C VAL A 230 22.27 -9.01 -2.47
N PHE A 231 22.14 -8.36 -3.64
CA PHE A 231 22.54 -6.96 -3.81
C PHE A 231 21.86 -6.04 -2.79
N TRP A 232 20.53 -6.09 -2.66
CA TRP A 232 19.81 -5.22 -1.71
C TRP A 232 20.21 -5.51 -0.26
N LYS A 233 20.40 -6.78 0.12
CA LYS A 233 20.86 -7.19 1.46
C LYS A 233 22.27 -6.65 1.76
N GLU A 234 23.20 -6.76 0.81
CA GLU A 234 24.56 -6.23 0.96
C GLU A 234 24.54 -4.70 1.11
N ARG A 235 23.73 -4.01 0.30
CA ARG A 235 23.59 -2.55 0.38
C ARG A 235 22.96 -2.09 1.69
N LEU A 236 21.96 -2.81 2.19
CA LEU A 236 21.35 -2.55 3.49
C LEU A 236 22.34 -2.79 4.65
N THR A 237 23.15 -3.85 4.55
CA THR A 237 24.22 -4.13 5.53
C THR A 237 25.28 -3.03 5.53
N ALA A 238 25.71 -2.57 4.35
CA ALA A 238 26.69 -1.50 4.21
C ALA A 238 26.18 -0.13 4.70
N ALA A 239 24.86 0.06 4.73
CA ALA A 239 24.20 1.27 5.23
C ALA A 239 24.15 1.35 6.77
N GLU A 240 24.44 0.27 7.49
CA GLU A 240 24.39 0.26 8.95
C GLU A 240 25.47 1.18 9.55
N GLY A 241 25.03 2.11 10.41
CA GLY A 241 25.87 3.12 11.05
C GLY A 241 25.95 4.44 10.27
N ASP A 242 25.42 4.51 9.05
CA ASP A 242 25.50 5.72 8.23
C ASP A 242 24.38 6.73 8.51
N TYR A 243 23.27 6.31 9.12
CA TYR A 243 22.06 7.12 9.30
C TYR A 243 21.83 7.49 10.77
N ASN A 244 20.71 8.14 11.08
CA ASN A 244 20.35 8.42 12.48
C ASN A 244 20.02 7.11 13.24
N ASP A 245 19.86 7.21 14.57
CA ASP A 245 19.63 6.04 15.43
C ASP A 245 18.34 5.27 15.08
N GLU A 246 17.29 5.98 14.68
CA GLU A 246 16.00 5.41 14.31
C GLU A 246 16.09 4.61 13.01
N THR A 247 16.70 5.19 11.98
CA THR A 247 16.95 4.52 10.70
C THR A 247 17.87 3.31 10.89
N ASN A 248 18.92 3.42 11.70
CA ASN A 248 19.79 2.28 11.99
C ASN A 248 19.06 1.16 12.74
N LYS A 249 18.07 1.48 13.58
CA LYS A 249 17.21 0.47 14.19
C LYS A 249 16.37 -0.24 13.12
N LEU A 250 15.74 0.50 12.20
CA LEU A 250 14.98 -0.08 11.09
C LEU A 250 15.85 -0.98 10.21
N ILE A 251 17.10 -0.58 9.92
CA ILE A 251 18.07 -1.39 9.16
C ILE A 251 18.30 -2.74 9.85
N ARG A 252 18.52 -2.74 11.17
CA ARG A 252 18.71 -3.98 11.94
C ARG A 252 17.47 -4.87 11.93
N ASP A 253 16.29 -4.29 12.12
CA ASP A 253 15.01 -5.02 12.11
C ASP A 253 14.73 -5.62 10.72
N ALA A 254 15.08 -4.89 9.65
CA ALA A 254 14.98 -5.35 8.27
C ALA A 254 15.98 -6.49 7.97
N LEU A 255 17.24 -6.39 8.40
CA LEU A 255 18.23 -7.46 8.25
C LEU A 255 17.81 -8.73 8.99
N GLU A 256 17.20 -8.61 10.16
CA GLU A 256 16.66 -9.75 10.88
C GLU A 256 15.46 -10.38 10.15
N SER A 257 14.58 -9.56 9.57
CA SER A 257 13.44 -10.04 8.78
C SER A 257 13.90 -10.75 7.50
N ILE A 258 14.95 -10.24 6.83
CA ILE A 258 15.61 -10.93 5.71
C ILE A 258 16.12 -12.31 6.14
N ARG A 259 16.82 -12.41 7.28
CA ARG A 259 17.33 -13.70 7.77
C ARG A 259 16.19 -14.67 8.03
N LYS A 260 15.09 -14.23 8.62
CA LYS A 260 13.91 -15.08 8.87
C LYS A 260 13.28 -15.57 7.57
N ALA A 261 13.11 -14.69 6.59
CA ALA A 261 12.52 -15.06 5.31
C ALA A 261 13.36 -16.11 4.58
N GLU A 262 14.70 -16.04 4.69
CA GLU A 262 15.64 -16.97 4.05
C GLU A 262 15.65 -18.41 4.64
N HIS A 263 15.07 -18.63 5.82
CA HIS A 263 15.07 -19.94 6.52
C HIS A 263 13.75 -20.70 6.33
#